data_AF-A0A369GMF9-F1
#
_entry.id   AF-A0A369GMF9-F1
#
_cell.length_a   1.000
_cell.length_b   1.000
_cell.length_c   1.000
_cell.angle_alpha   90.00
_cell.angle_beta   90.00
_cell.angle_gamma   90.00
#
_symmetry.space_group_name_H-M   'P 1'
#
loop_
_entity.id
_entity.type
_entity.pdbx_description
1 polymer ?
#
loop_
_entity_poly.entity_id
_entity_poly.type
_entity_poly.pdbx_seq_one_letter_code
_entity_poly.pdbx_strand_id
1 'polypeptide(L)'
;PLEETQVDFFKWHPQYLTCVTFFLECGQVADSVKAVAAFVNIKLPSRRLDHPIISGARNEQVSLVPYIRRLVATGFDSPFVLESFFGDSWVDGIGPLYQAERRNYLFAAKSETWLTVKSHYDMEDGQSIPFLRPLFNADEHEIVIAEAKWSEWLAMQDWMLGPRAPQRD
;
A
#
# COMPACT_ATOMS: atom_id res chain seq x y z
N PRO A 1 -2.18 -25.76 -1.95
CA PRO A 1 -2.06 -24.80 -0.83
C PRO A 1 -1.17 -23.64 -1.26
N LEU A 2 -1.77 -22.48 -1.54
CA LEU A 2 -1.02 -21.24 -1.72
C LEU A 2 -0.68 -20.78 -0.30
N GLU A 3 0.47 -21.24 0.22
CA GLU A 3 0.99 -20.74 1.48
C GLU A 3 1.23 -19.24 1.31
N GLU A 4 0.48 -18.43 2.07
CA GLU A 4 0.99 -17.12 2.42
C GLU A 4 2.32 -17.38 3.11
N THR A 5 3.42 -16.95 2.49
CA THR A 5 4.71 -16.88 3.15
C THR A 5 4.47 -16.03 4.39
N GLN A 6 4.33 -16.68 5.55
CA GLN A 6 4.12 -16.00 6.81
C GLN A 6 5.20 -14.94 6.91
N VAL A 7 4.81 -13.66 6.94
CA VAL A 7 5.77 -12.57 6.96
C VAL A 7 6.60 -12.73 8.23
N ASP A 8 7.88 -12.99 8.07
CA ASP A 8 8.82 -12.99 9.18
C ASP A 8 9.01 -11.53 9.62
N PHE A 9 8.24 -11.12 10.64
CA PHE A 9 8.25 -9.75 11.14
C PHE A 9 9.65 -9.28 11.58
N PHE A 10 10.50 -10.18 12.07
CA PHE A 10 11.86 -9.83 12.51
C PHE A 10 12.79 -9.57 11.34
N LYS A 11 12.57 -10.24 10.20
CA LYS A 11 13.28 -9.96 8.95
C LYS A 11 12.70 -8.77 8.19
N TRP A 12 11.37 -8.63 8.19
CA TRP A 12 10.63 -7.61 7.44
C TRP A 12 10.76 -6.21 8.06
N HIS A 13 10.58 -6.08 9.37
CA HIS A 13 10.52 -4.76 10.02
C HIS A 13 11.79 -3.92 9.83
N PRO A 14 13.03 -4.46 9.89
CA PRO A 14 14.23 -3.71 9.54
C PRO A 14 14.21 -3.15 8.12
N GLN A 15 13.73 -3.92 7.14
CA GLN A 15 13.62 -3.45 5.74
C GLN A 15 12.55 -2.38 5.59
N TYR A 16 11.42 -2.53 6.29
CA TYR A 16 10.39 -1.50 6.35
C TYR A 16 10.95 -0.20 6.95
N LEU A 17 11.74 -0.26 8.02
CA LEU A 17 12.39 0.92 8.59
C LEU A 17 13.37 1.57 7.62
N THR A 18 14.15 0.80 6.86
CA THR A 18 14.99 1.34 5.78
C THR A 18 14.16 2.12 4.77
N CYS A 19 12.99 1.60 4.38
CA CYS A 19 12.08 2.31 3.47
C CYS A 19 11.54 3.61 4.06
N VAL A 20 11.18 3.60 5.36
CA VAL A 20 10.70 4.80 6.07
C VAL A 20 11.80 5.86 6.11
N THR A 21 13.02 5.49 6.48
CA THR A 21 14.17 6.39 6.51
C THR A 21 14.46 6.96 5.13
N PHE A 22 14.52 6.11 4.09
CA PHE A 22 14.75 6.57 2.72
C PHE A 22 13.66 7.54 2.25
N PHE A 23 12.38 7.21 2.48
CA PHE A 23 11.28 8.09 2.10
C PHE A 23 11.39 9.46 2.76
N LEU A 24 11.81 9.52 4.02
CA LEU A 24 11.94 10.77 4.77
C LEU A 24 13.20 11.57 4.40
N GLU A 25 14.31 10.92 4.08
CA GLU A 25 15.58 11.61 3.85
C GLU A 25 15.82 11.92 2.36
N CYS A 26 15.37 11.03 1.47
CA CYS A 26 15.66 11.07 0.04
C CYS A 26 14.40 11.16 -0.81
N GLY A 27 13.42 10.28 -0.59
CA GLY A 27 12.23 10.15 -1.43
C GLY A 27 11.41 11.43 -1.48
N GLN A 28 10.93 11.93 -0.33
CA GLN A 28 10.05 13.10 -0.27
C GLN A 28 10.66 14.41 -0.80
N VAL A 29 11.98 14.49 -0.92
CA VAL A 29 12.67 15.68 -1.44
C VAL A 29 12.97 15.60 -2.94
N ALA A 30 12.85 14.43 -3.56
CA ALA A 30 13.08 14.24 -4.99
C ALA A 30 11.98 14.91 -5.84
N ASP A 31 12.37 15.56 -6.94
CA ASP A 31 11.43 16.28 -7.82
C ASP A 31 10.41 15.35 -8.50
N SER A 32 10.83 14.13 -8.87
CA SER A 32 9.95 13.10 -9.42
C SER A 32 8.85 12.71 -8.41
N VAL A 33 9.22 12.50 -7.14
CA VAL A 33 8.29 12.15 -6.06
C VAL A 33 7.34 13.30 -5.76
N LYS A 34 7.84 14.54 -5.70
CA LYS A 34 7.00 15.75 -5.53
C LYS A 34 6.00 15.91 -6.67
N ALA A 35 6.44 15.68 -7.92
CA ALA A 35 5.57 15.76 -9.09
C ALA A 35 4.44 14.72 -9.03
N VAL A 36 4.78 13.46 -8.72
CA VAL A 36 3.78 12.39 -8.54
C VAL A 36 2.84 12.74 -7.39
N ALA A 37 3.36 13.14 -6.23
CA ALA A 37 2.57 13.47 -5.04
C ALA A 37 1.57 14.60 -5.30
N ALA A 38 2.00 15.66 -5.98
CA ALA A 38 1.12 16.75 -6.40
C ALA A 38 0.04 16.26 -7.38
N PHE A 39 0.42 15.44 -8.37
CA PHE A 39 -0.50 14.93 -9.38
C PHE A 39 -1.58 14.02 -8.81
N VAL A 40 -1.22 13.16 -7.85
CA VAL A 40 -2.14 12.23 -7.20
C VAL A 40 -2.79 12.82 -5.94
N ASN A 41 -2.60 14.10 -5.67
CA ASN A 41 -3.14 14.85 -4.52
C ASN A 41 -2.85 14.19 -3.15
N ILE A 42 -1.58 13.90 -2.88
CA ILE A 42 -1.11 13.43 -1.56
C ILE A 42 -0.01 14.35 -1.04
N LYS A 43 -0.11 14.73 0.23
CA LYS A 43 0.86 15.58 0.91
C LYS A 43 2.06 14.75 1.31
N LEU A 44 3.25 15.31 1.11
CA LEU A 44 4.49 14.76 1.65
C LEU A 44 4.72 15.29 3.08
N PRO A 45 5.40 14.53 3.96
CA PRO A 45 5.55 14.88 5.37
C PRO A 45 6.23 16.22 5.63
N SER A 46 7.08 16.69 4.71
CA SER A 46 7.75 17.99 4.78
C SER A 46 8.60 18.17 6.05
N ARG A 47 9.70 17.41 6.21
CA ARG A 47 10.77 17.65 7.21
C ARG A 47 12.05 18.05 6.46
N ARG A 48 12.82 19.12 6.76
CA ARG A 48 12.93 20.09 7.88
C ARG A 48 13.33 21.48 7.37
N LEU A 49 13.02 22.54 8.13
CA LEU A 49 13.97 23.62 8.44
C LEU A 49 13.80 23.98 9.94
N ASP A 50 14.89 23.86 10.71
CA ASP A 50 15.15 24.51 12.01
C ASP A 50 14.16 24.33 13.18
N HIS A 51 14.21 23.17 13.86
CA HIS A 51 13.91 23.17 15.30
C HIS A 51 15.08 22.56 16.08
N PRO A 52 15.71 23.34 17.00
CA PRO A 52 16.69 22.78 17.91
C PRO A 52 16.02 21.65 18.69
N ILE A 53 16.80 20.61 18.95
CA ILE A 53 16.41 19.38 19.62
C ILE A 53 16.04 19.75 21.07
N ILE A 54 14.85 20.30 21.30
CA ILE A 54 14.19 20.24 22.60
C ILE A 54 13.61 18.83 22.66
N SER A 55 14.42 17.95 23.23
CA SER A 55 14.09 16.61 23.69
C SER A 55 12.64 16.47 24.14
N GLY A 56 11.81 15.79 23.35
CA GLY A 56 10.45 15.42 23.75
C GLY A 56 9.43 15.26 22.61
N ALA A 57 9.62 15.94 21.48
CA ALA A 57 8.76 15.76 20.30
C ALA A 57 9.11 14.45 19.60
N ARG A 58 8.37 13.40 19.98
CA ARG A 58 8.47 12.04 19.47
C ARG A 58 8.55 12.06 17.94
N ASN A 59 9.38 11.19 17.37
CA ASN A 59 9.28 10.79 15.97
C ASN A 59 7.82 10.45 15.67
N GLU A 60 7.06 11.38 15.07
CA GLU A 60 5.83 11.04 14.38
C GLU A 60 6.22 9.94 13.39
N GLN A 61 5.76 8.73 13.70
CA GLN A 61 6.08 7.56 12.90
C GLN A 61 5.28 7.71 11.61
N VAL A 62 5.94 8.16 10.55
CA VAL A 62 5.31 8.33 9.25
C VAL A 62 4.92 6.96 8.72
N SER A 63 3.63 6.74 8.54
CA SER A 63 3.10 5.54 7.90
C SER A 63 3.30 5.64 6.39
N LEU A 64 3.84 4.60 5.76
CA LEU A 64 3.96 4.52 4.30
C LEU A 64 2.66 4.05 3.64
N VAL A 65 1.73 3.48 4.40
CA VAL A 65 0.47 2.91 3.89
C VAL A 65 -0.34 3.92 3.05
N PRO A 66 -0.59 5.17 3.49
CA PRO A 66 -1.35 6.13 2.67
C PRO A 66 -0.74 6.37 1.28
N TYR A 67 0.60 6.40 1.18
CA TYR A 67 1.32 6.57 -0.07
C TYR A 67 1.19 5.34 -0.95
N ILE A 68 1.38 4.13 -0.40
CA ILE A 68 1.18 2.87 -1.13
C ILE A 68 -0.24 2.80 -1.70
N ARG A 69 -1.25 3.07 -0.85
CA ARG A 69 -2.67 3.08 -1.25
C ARG A 69 -2.96 4.06 -2.38
N ARG A 70 -2.44 5.29 -2.27
CA ARG A 70 -2.64 6.31 -3.30
C ARG A 70 -1.96 5.93 -4.62
N LEU A 71 -0.73 5.43 -4.58
CA LEU A 71 0.00 5.02 -5.77
C LEU A 71 -0.69 3.85 -6.48
N VAL A 72 -1.13 2.82 -5.74
CA VAL A 72 -1.87 1.67 -6.31
C VAL A 72 -3.18 2.13 -6.96
N ALA A 73 -4.03 2.86 -6.24
CA ALA A 73 -5.34 3.24 -6.75
C ALA A 73 -5.29 4.22 -7.94
N THR A 74 -4.21 4.98 -8.07
CA THR A 74 -3.98 5.90 -9.20
C THR A 74 -3.12 5.30 -10.31
N GLY A 75 -2.63 4.07 -10.16
CA GLY A 75 -1.79 3.36 -11.13
C GLY A 75 -0.37 3.93 -11.28
N PHE A 76 0.16 4.55 -10.23
CA PHE A 76 1.54 5.07 -10.15
C PHE A 76 2.45 4.17 -9.31
N ASP A 77 2.21 2.86 -9.35
CA ASP A 77 2.88 1.85 -8.53
C ASP A 77 3.87 0.98 -9.31
N SER A 78 4.46 1.52 -10.38
CA SER A 78 5.53 0.82 -11.11
C SER A 78 6.77 0.64 -10.22
N PRO A 79 7.61 -0.41 -10.44
CA PRO A 79 8.82 -0.63 -9.66
C PRO A 79 9.73 0.60 -9.53
N PHE A 80 9.89 1.35 -10.62
CA PHE A 80 10.69 2.58 -10.64
C PHE A 80 10.13 3.68 -9.73
N VAL A 81 8.80 3.85 -9.69
CA VAL A 81 8.17 4.84 -8.81
C VAL A 81 8.25 4.39 -7.35
N LEU A 82 8.05 3.10 -7.07
CA LEU A 82 8.18 2.55 -5.72
C LEU A 82 9.61 2.69 -5.18
N GLU A 83 10.61 2.42 -6.00
CA GLU A 83 12.03 2.64 -5.68
C GLU A 83 12.32 4.14 -5.47
N SER A 84 11.77 5.02 -6.31
CA SER A 84 11.93 6.48 -6.14
C SER A 84 11.34 6.99 -4.81
N PHE A 85 10.23 6.41 -4.35
CA PHE A 85 9.61 6.78 -3.07
C PHE A 85 10.31 6.12 -1.88
N PHE A 86 10.64 4.83 -1.96
CA PHE A 86 10.94 3.99 -0.79
C PHE A 86 12.35 3.37 -0.80
N GLY A 87 13.13 3.58 -1.86
CA GLY A 87 14.50 3.09 -2.01
C GLY A 87 14.60 1.62 -2.39
N ASP A 88 15.84 1.13 -2.55
CA ASP A 88 16.14 -0.20 -3.10
C ASP A 88 15.56 -1.35 -2.27
N SER A 89 15.40 -1.16 -0.96
CA SER A 89 14.79 -2.13 -0.05
C SER A 89 13.28 -2.26 -0.16
N TRP A 90 12.61 -1.52 -1.08
CA TRP A 90 11.14 -1.48 -1.13
C TRP A 90 10.51 -2.86 -1.29
N VAL A 91 11.13 -3.77 -2.04
CA VAL A 91 10.59 -5.13 -2.28
C VAL A 91 10.43 -5.89 -0.95
N ASP A 92 11.48 -5.91 -0.12
CA ASP A 92 11.44 -6.61 1.16
C ASP A 92 10.78 -5.77 2.27
N GLY A 93 10.75 -4.44 2.13
CA GLY A 93 10.24 -3.52 3.13
C GLY A 93 8.76 -3.19 2.99
N ILE A 94 8.33 -2.64 1.85
CA ILE A 94 6.91 -2.33 1.62
C ILE A 94 6.19 -3.38 0.77
N GLY A 95 6.91 -4.32 0.14
CA GLY A 95 6.34 -5.32 -0.78
C GLY A 95 5.13 -6.08 -0.23
N PRO A 96 5.14 -6.59 1.01
CA PRO A 96 3.96 -7.25 1.58
C PRO A 96 2.73 -6.32 1.69
N LEU A 97 2.94 -5.05 2.06
CA LEU A 97 1.88 -4.04 2.15
C LEU A 97 1.36 -3.64 0.77
N TYR A 98 2.28 -3.49 -0.20
CA TYR A 98 1.99 -3.21 -1.59
C TYR A 98 1.13 -4.31 -2.23
N GLN A 99 1.54 -5.57 -2.09
CA GLN A 99 0.78 -6.73 -2.60
C GLN A 99 -0.59 -6.86 -1.91
N ALA A 100 -0.65 -6.60 -0.61
CA ALA A 100 -1.92 -6.60 0.12
C ALA A 100 -2.87 -5.53 -0.43
N GLU A 101 -2.38 -4.32 -0.66
CA GLU A 101 -3.20 -3.24 -1.17
C GLU A 101 -3.69 -3.47 -2.60
N ARG A 102 -2.87 -4.05 -3.48
CA ARG A 102 -3.29 -4.43 -4.83
C ARG A 102 -4.47 -5.42 -4.82
N ARG A 103 -4.41 -6.44 -3.96
CA ARG A 103 -5.53 -7.36 -3.74
C ARG A 103 -6.76 -6.66 -3.15
N ASN A 104 -6.55 -5.80 -2.14
CA ASN A 104 -7.65 -5.04 -1.55
C ASN A 104 -8.35 -4.16 -2.58
N TYR A 105 -7.61 -3.57 -3.50
CA TYR A 105 -8.17 -2.75 -4.57
C TYR A 105 -9.02 -3.58 -5.54
N LEU A 106 -8.57 -4.79 -5.90
CA LEU A 106 -9.38 -5.75 -6.67
C LEU A 106 -10.66 -6.15 -5.92
N PHE A 107 -10.58 -6.37 -4.61
CA PHE A 107 -11.76 -6.73 -3.80
C PHE A 107 -12.76 -5.59 -3.73
N ALA A 108 -12.29 -4.37 -3.46
CA ALA A 108 -13.12 -3.18 -3.43
C ALA A 108 -13.82 -2.96 -4.78
N ALA A 109 -13.09 -3.08 -5.88
CA ALA A 109 -13.64 -2.97 -7.24
C ALA A 109 -14.67 -4.06 -7.57
N LYS A 110 -14.53 -5.25 -6.96
CA LYS A 110 -15.47 -6.37 -7.13
C LYS A 110 -16.71 -6.25 -6.24
N SER A 111 -16.59 -5.64 -5.06
CA SER A 111 -17.63 -5.64 -4.04
C SER A 111 -18.53 -4.40 -4.05
N GLU A 112 -18.04 -3.27 -4.57
CA GLU A 112 -18.69 -1.96 -4.43
C GLU A 112 -18.72 -1.16 -5.73
N THR A 113 -19.51 -0.08 -5.76
CA THR A 113 -19.54 0.83 -6.93
C THR A 113 -18.28 1.66 -7.03
N TRP A 114 -17.94 2.13 -8.24
CA TRP A 114 -16.79 3.00 -8.48
C TRP A 114 -16.76 4.24 -7.56
N LEU A 115 -17.91 4.88 -7.31
CA LEU A 115 -17.98 6.08 -6.47
C LEU A 115 -17.71 5.75 -5.00
N THR A 116 -18.26 4.63 -4.50
CA THR A 116 -17.99 4.13 -3.15
C THR A 116 -16.51 3.81 -2.98
N VAL A 117 -15.93 3.01 -3.89
CA VAL A 117 -14.50 2.65 -3.87
C VAL A 117 -13.63 3.90 -3.87
N LYS A 118 -13.91 4.86 -4.76
CA LYS A 118 -13.16 6.12 -4.83
C LYS A 118 -13.16 6.86 -3.51
N SER A 119 -14.32 6.97 -2.84
CA SER A 119 -14.43 7.68 -1.55
C SER A 119 -13.58 7.06 -0.44
N HIS A 120 -13.33 5.74 -0.47
CA HIS A 120 -12.49 5.06 0.51
C HIS A 120 -10.98 5.32 0.37
N TYR A 121 -10.56 6.03 -0.68
CA TYR A 121 -9.19 6.50 -0.89
C TYR A 121 -9.00 8.00 -0.62
N ASP A 122 -10.07 8.72 -0.26
CA ASP A 122 -9.96 10.09 0.22
C ASP A 122 -9.30 10.11 1.61
N MET A 123 -8.55 11.18 1.91
CA MET A 123 -7.85 11.37 3.19
C MET A 123 -8.15 12.76 3.76
N GLU A 124 -7.78 12.96 5.01
CA GLU A 124 -7.93 14.25 5.71
C GLU A 124 -7.15 15.39 5.04
N ASP A 125 -7.43 16.61 5.50
CA ASP A 125 -6.80 17.85 5.03
C ASP A 125 -6.92 18.13 3.52
N GLY A 126 -8.05 17.74 2.92
CA GLY A 126 -8.38 18.02 1.53
C GLY A 126 -7.71 17.10 0.50
N GLN A 127 -7.10 16.00 0.96
CA GLN A 127 -6.41 15.03 0.11
C GLN A 127 -7.39 14.03 -0.52
N SER A 128 -8.30 14.53 -1.36
CA SER A 128 -9.18 13.66 -2.16
C SER A 128 -8.41 12.94 -3.26
N ILE A 129 -8.76 11.68 -3.54
CA ILE A 129 -8.18 10.97 -4.68
C ILE A 129 -8.71 11.60 -5.99
N PRO A 130 -7.85 12.00 -6.93
CA PRO A 130 -8.31 12.72 -8.12
C PRO A 130 -9.03 11.78 -9.11
N PHE A 131 -8.57 10.54 -9.24
CA PHE A 131 -9.14 9.53 -10.13
C PHE A 131 -8.73 8.13 -9.66
N LEU A 132 -9.41 7.11 -10.17
CA LEU A 132 -9.03 5.71 -10.04
C LEU A 132 -8.53 5.19 -11.38
N ARG A 133 -7.58 4.26 -11.38
CA ARG A 133 -7.18 3.50 -12.58
C ARG A 133 -7.29 2.00 -12.32
N PRO A 134 -7.66 1.19 -13.33
CA PRO A 134 -7.47 -0.26 -13.25
C PRO A 134 -6.04 -0.59 -12.84
N LEU A 135 -5.88 -1.69 -12.10
CA LEU A 135 -4.59 -2.14 -11.57
C LEU A 135 -3.53 -2.18 -12.69
N PHE A 136 -2.42 -1.48 -12.50
CA PHE A 136 -1.36 -1.42 -13.52
C PHE A 136 -0.60 -2.75 -13.56
N ASN A 137 -0.45 -3.32 -14.76
CA ASN A 137 0.26 -4.58 -15.02
C ASN A 137 -0.15 -5.74 -14.09
N ALA A 138 -1.46 -5.95 -13.87
CA ALA A 138 -1.94 -7.16 -13.21
C ALA A 138 -1.57 -8.38 -14.05
N ASP A 139 -0.89 -9.37 -13.47
CA ASP A 139 -0.66 -10.65 -14.14
C ASP A 139 -1.75 -11.67 -13.77
N GLU A 140 -1.87 -12.72 -14.59
CA GLU A 140 -2.87 -13.77 -14.40
C GLU A 140 -2.72 -14.47 -13.04
N HIS A 141 -1.48 -14.64 -12.59
CA HIS A 141 -1.19 -15.30 -11.32
C HIS A 141 -1.68 -14.47 -10.12
N GLU A 142 -1.51 -13.15 -10.17
CA GLU A 142 -2.06 -12.20 -9.19
C GLU A 142 -3.58 -12.25 -9.15
N ILE A 143 -4.24 -12.31 -10.32
CA ILE A 143 -5.70 -12.40 -10.42
C ILE A 143 -6.20 -13.72 -9.81
N VAL A 144 -5.60 -14.85 -10.18
CA VAL A 144 -5.98 -16.17 -9.64
C VAL A 144 -5.81 -16.23 -8.12
N ILE A 145 -4.72 -15.68 -7.58
CA ILE A 145 -4.52 -15.57 -6.13
C ILE A 145 -5.60 -14.70 -5.50
N ALA A 146 -5.92 -13.55 -6.10
CA ALA A 146 -6.96 -12.66 -5.60
C ALA A 146 -8.33 -13.36 -5.60
N GLU A 147 -8.69 -14.11 -6.65
CA GLU A 147 -9.96 -14.86 -6.70
C GLU A 147 -10.05 -15.97 -5.66
N ALA A 148 -8.96 -16.72 -5.44
CA ALA A 148 -8.89 -17.72 -4.37
C ALA A 148 -9.10 -17.07 -3.00
N LYS A 149 -8.46 -15.92 -2.75
CA LYS A 149 -8.57 -15.17 -1.49
C LYS A 149 -9.95 -14.54 -1.30
N TRP A 150 -10.56 -14.05 -2.38
CA TRP A 150 -11.96 -13.61 -2.36
C TRP A 150 -12.90 -14.75 -1.98
N SER A 151 -12.66 -15.95 -2.51
CA SER A 151 -13.46 -17.14 -2.18
C SER A 151 -13.28 -17.56 -0.72
N GLU A 152 -12.06 -17.51 -0.18
CA GLU A 152 -11.79 -17.71 1.26
C GLU A 152 -12.54 -16.69 2.12
N TRP A 153 -12.61 -15.42 1.69
CA TRP A 153 -13.37 -14.38 2.38
C TRP A 153 -14.89 -14.61 2.34
N LEU A 154 -15.44 -14.99 1.18
CA LEU A 154 -16.87 -15.35 1.09
C LEU A 154 -17.20 -16.55 1.98
N ALA A 155 -16.34 -17.58 1.99
CA ALA A 155 -16.49 -18.72 2.90
C ALA A 155 -16.49 -18.27 4.37
N MET A 156 -15.67 -17.28 4.74
CA MET A 156 -15.73 -16.68 6.08
C MET A 156 -17.09 -16.03 6.37
N GLN A 157 -17.67 -15.29 5.43
CA GLN A 157 -18.98 -14.64 5.60
C GLN A 157 -20.08 -15.68 5.91
N ASP A 158 -19.99 -16.85 5.28
CA ASP A 158 -20.91 -17.98 5.49
C ASP A 158 -20.51 -18.88 6.68
N TRP A 159 -19.50 -18.48 7.47
CA TRP A 159 -18.92 -19.24 8.58
C TRP A 159 -18.44 -20.65 8.18
N MET A 160 -18.07 -20.81 6.91
CA MET A 160 -17.43 -22.00 6.33
C MET A 160 -15.92 -21.96 6.59
N LEU A 161 -15.56 -21.97 7.88
CA LEU A 161 -14.17 -21.93 8.35
C LEU A 161 -13.81 -23.17 9.17
N GLY A 162 -12.51 -23.46 9.24
CA GLY A 162 -11.96 -24.55 10.05
C GLY A 162 -12.63 -25.89 9.70
N PRO A 163 -13.29 -26.58 10.64
CA PRO A 163 -14.00 -27.84 10.36
C PRO A 163 -15.12 -27.74 9.32
N ARG A 164 -15.59 -26.53 8.99
CA ARG A 164 -16.65 -26.27 7.99
C ARG A 164 -16.11 -25.75 6.65
N ALA A 165 -14.78 -25.68 6.49
CA ALA A 165 -14.19 -25.21 5.26
C ALA A 165 -14.56 -26.15 4.09
N PRO A 166 -14.80 -25.60 2.88
CA PRO A 166 -15.00 -26.42 1.69
C PRO A 166 -13.81 -27.36 1.49
N GLN A 167 -14.08 -28.58 1.01
CA GLN A 167 -13.00 -29.45 0.57
C GLN A 167 -12.31 -28.77 -0.62
N ARG A 168 -10.99 -28.69 -0.58
CA ARG A 168 -10.19 -28.21 -1.71
C ARG A 168 -10.11 -29.35 -2.73
N ASP A 169 -10.70 -29.14 -3.91
CA ASP A 169 -10.45 -29.98 -5.09
C ASP A 169 -8.99 -29.85 -5.57
#